data_AF-A0A7C2JY42-F1
#
_entry.id   AF-A0A7C2JY42-F1
#
_cell.length_a   1.000
_cell.length_b   1.000
_cell.length_c   1.000
_cell.angle_alpha   90.00
_cell.angle_beta   90.00
_cell.angle_gamma   90.00
#
_symmetry.space_group_name_H-M   'P 1'
#
loop_
_entity.id
_entity.type
_entity.pdbx_description
1 polymer ?
#
loop_
_entity_poly.entity_id
_entity_poly.type
_entity_poly.pdbx_seq_one_letter_code
_entity_poly.pdbx_strand_id
1 'polypeptide(L)'
;MLDALQSLALTLSALALAPALAHALERPGKARLSEEQYRLVQRIYYQGFTMLGFAEPVAIIGAVALLAATPSGTAFWLVALGLIALVAMHTVYWVVTHPVNTTWLRGQKLGSAGATFFGTTGSAGAGGTRGAAANDADAAGSDWTLLRERWERSHLARAALGAAALVALAIAVSTD
;
A
#
# COMPACT_ATOMS: atom_id res chain seq x y z
N MET A 1 -25.88 17.72 3.21
CA MET A 1 -25.48 16.36 2.75
C MET A 1 -24.16 16.39 2.01
N LEU A 2 -23.88 17.41 1.18
CA LEU A 2 -22.59 17.56 0.50
C LEU A 2 -21.42 17.71 1.48
N ASP A 3 -21.55 18.53 2.53
CA ASP A 3 -20.49 18.75 3.54
C ASP A 3 -20.09 17.45 4.27
N ALA A 4 -21.08 16.58 4.53
CA ALA A 4 -20.84 15.27 5.12
C ALA A 4 -20.07 14.36 4.16
N LEU A 5 -20.39 14.38 2.87
CA LEU A 5 -19.67 13.64 1.84
C LEU A 5 -18.23 14.17 1.65
N GLN A 6 -18.04 15.48 1.64
CA GLN A 6 -16.73 16.14 1.60
C GLN A 6 -15.86 15.74 2.78
N SER A 7 -16.40 15.86 4.01
CA SER A 7 -15.71 15.48 5.25
C SER A 7 -15.35 13.99 5.26
N LEU A 8 -16.26 13.13 4.80
CA LEU A 8 -16.03 11.71 4.68
C LEU A 8 -14.92 11.40 3.65
N ALA A 9 -14.96 12.01 2.46
CA ALA A 9 -13.95 11.81 1.42
C ALA A 9 -12.55 12.24 1.88
N LEU A 10 -12.44 13.36 2.59
CA LEU A 10 -11.17 13.80 3.19
C LEU A 10 -10.67 12.82 4.25
N THR A 11 -11.54 12.38 5.15
CA THR A 11 -11.19 11.43 6.21
C THR A 11 -10.70 10.10 5.62
N LEU A 12 -11.42 9.56 4.63
CA LEU A 12 -11.03 8.34 3.94
C LEU A 12 -9.69 8.50 3.21
N SER A 13 -9.46 9.63 2.54
CA SER A 13 -8.20 9.92 1.85
C SER A 13 -7.02 10.02 2.82
N ALA A 14 -7.23 10.63 3.99
CA ALA A 14 -6.23 10.69 5.06
C ALA A 14 -5.91 9.29 5.62
N LEU A 15 -6.93 8.46 5.85
CA LEU A 15 -6.75 7.07 6.29
C LEU A 15 -6.02 6.22 5.24
N ALA A 16 -6.31 6.42 3.95
CA ALA A 16 -5.61 5.77 2.86
C ALA A 16 -4.13 6.18 2.80
N LEU A 17 -3.82 7.47 2.99
CA LEU A 17 -2.45 8.01 3.00
C LEU A 17 -1.62 7.46 4.18
N ALA A 18 -2.22 7.30 5.35
CA ALA A 18 -1.50 7.10 6.61
C ALA A 18 -0.45 5.96 6.58
N PRO A 19 -0.73 4.74 6.08
CA PRO A 19 0.27 3.67 6.04
C PRO A 19 1.45 3.97 5.12
N ALA A 20 1.16 4.52 3.92
CA ALA A 20 2.20 4.85 2.96
C ALA A 20 3.11 5.96 3.49
N LEU A 21 2.52 6.97 4.14
CA LEU A 21 3.26 8.06 4.76
C LEU A 21 4.13 7.57 5.93
N ALA A 22 3.59 6.71 6.81
CA ALA A 22 4.36 6.12 7.90
C ALA A 22 5.61 5.40 7.37
N HIS A 23 5.44 4.53 6.36
CA HIS A 23 6.56 3.83 5.75
C HIS A 23 7.60 4.75 5.10
N ALA A 24 7.15 5.81 4.42
CA ALA A 24 8.03 6.79 3.81
C ALA A 24 8.87 7.55 4.84
N LEU A 25 8.26 7.95 5.96
CA LEU A 25 8.93 8.70 7.04
C LEU A 25 9.92 7.85 7.83
N GLU A 26 9.68 6.55 7.95
CA GLU A 26 10.59 5.62 8.62
C GLU A 26 11.82 5.23 7.79
N ARG A 27 11.83 5.53 6.48
CA ARG A 27 12.88 5.13 5.54
C ARG A 27 14.31 5.50 6.01
N PRO A 28 14.59 6.71 6.55
CA PRO A 28 15.93 7.06 7.04
C PRO A 28 16.38 6.23 8.26
N GLY A 29 15.45 5.73 9.07
CA GLY A 29 15.74 4.81 10.17
C GLY A 29 16.00 3.40 9.63
N LYS A 30 15.09 2.90 8.79
CA LYS A 30 15.17 1.57 8.16
C LYS A 30 16.42 1.38 7.28
N ALA A 31 16.97 2.44 6.70
CA ALA A 31 18.18 2.38 5.89
C ALA A 31 19.43 1.90 6.67
N ARG A 32 19.43 2.05 8.00
CA ARG A 32 20.55 1.69 8.89
C ARG A 32 20.46 0.27 9.46
N LEU A 33 19.34 -0.40 9.22
CA LEU A 33 19.07 -1.72 9.78
C LEU A 33 19.77 -2.79 8.96
N SER A 34 20.23 -3.84 9.65
CA SER A 34 20.58 -5.10 9.00
C SER A 34 19.34 -5.71 8.34
N GLU A 35 19.54 -6.65 7.41
CA GLU A 35 18.43 -7.36 6.78
C GLU A 35 17.53 -8.05 7.83
N GLU A 36 18.12 -8.69 8.83
CA GLU A 36 17.39 -9.36 9.91
C GLU A 36 16.52 -8.36 10.69
N GLN A 37 17.10 -7.22 11.09
CA GLN A 37 16.39 -6.17 11.81
C GLN A 37 15.27 -5.56 10.97
N TYR A 38 15.52 -5.33 9.68
CA TYR A 38 14.51 -4.82 8.76
C TYR A 38 13.34 -5.80 8.63
N ARG A 39 13.61 -7.09 8.39
CA ARG A 39 12.58 -8.12 8.29
C ARG A 39 11.80 -8.29 9.61
N LEU A 40 12.47 -8.16 10.76
CA LEU A 40 11.84 -8.16 12.08
C LEU A 40 10.82 -7.03 12.22
N VAL A 41 11.21 -5.79 11.88
CA VAL A 41 10.33 -4.63 11.88
C VAL A 41 9.18 -4.79 10.89
N GLN A 42 9.40 -5.38 9.71
CA GLN A 42 8.32 -5.56 8.74
C GLN A 42 7.15 -6.44 9.23
N ARG A 43 7.38 -7.33 10.20
CA ARG A 43 6.31 -8.20 10.74
C ARG A 43 5.19 -7.45 11.44
N ILE A 44 5.48 -6.31 12.08
CA ILE A 44 4.42 -5.50 12.72
C ILE A 44 3.45 -4.92 11.68
N TYR A 45 3.93 -4.67 10.46
CA TYR A 45 3.15 -4.01 9.41
C TYR A 45 2.31 -4.98 8.58
N TYR A 46 2.83 -6.15 8.22
CA TYR A 46 2.06 -7.13 7.46
C TYR A 46 0.83 -7.65 8.21
N GLN A 47 0.88 -7.69 9.55
CA GLN A 47 -0.28 -8.07 10.37
C GLN A 47 -1.21 -6.87 10.66
N GLY A 48 -0.67 -5.67 10.92
CA GLY A 48 -1.46 -4.49 11.29
C GLY A 48 -2.07 -3.74 10.10
N PHE A 49 -1.28 -3.42 9.07
CA PHE A 49 -1.71 -2.54 7.98
C PHE A 49 -2.53 -3.22 6.89
N THR A 50 -2.57 -4.55 6.85
CA THR A 50 -3.49 -5.27 5.96
C THR A 50 -4.96 -4.90 6.23
N MET A 51 -5.31 -4.60 7.49
CA MET A 51 -6.67 -4.13 7.84
C MET A 51 -6.94 -2.71 7.36
N LEU A 52 -5.94 -1.82 7.38
CA LEU A 52 -6.10 -0.43 6.92
C LEU A 52 -5.97 -0.30 5.39
N GLY A 53 -5.47 -1.32 4.69
CA GLY A 53 -5.41 -1.34 3.23
C GLY A 53 -6.78 -1.20 2.54
N PHE A 54 -7.86 -1.56 3.22
CA PHE A 54 -9.23 -1.33 2.73
C PHE A 54 -9.60 0.17 2.64
N ALA A 55 -8.86 1.06 3.30
CA ALA A 55 -9.11 2.49 3.23
C ALA A 55 -8.90 3.05 1.81
N GLU A 56 -7.96 2.50 1.03
CA GLU A 56 -7.70 2.97 -0.35
C GLU A 56 -8.89 2.79 -1.29
N PRO A 57 -9.46 1.58 -1.48
CA PRO A 57 -10.61 1.41 -2.36
C PRO A 57 -11.85 2.18 -1.86
N VAL A 58 -12.04 2.28 -0.53
CA VAL A 58 -13.16 3.05 0.03
C VAL A 58 -12.96 4.55 -0.20
N ALA A 59 -11.73 5.08 -0.12
CA ALA A 59 -11.42 6.46 -0.45
C ALA A 59 -11.68 6.76 -1.93
N ILE A 60 -11.33 5.84 -2.84
CA ILE A 60 -11.63 5.98 -4.27
C ILE A 60 -13.15 6.07 -4.49
N ILE A 61 -13.94 5.20 -3.86
CA ILE A 61 -15.41 5.23 -3.95
C ILE A 61 -15.95 6.56 -3.42
N GLY A 62 -15.43 7.04 -2.28
CA GLY A 62 -15.78 8.34 -1.71
C GLY A 62 -15.47 9.51 -2.65
N ALA A 63 -14.30 9.49 -3.30
CA ALA A 63 -13.91 10.51 -4.27
C ALA A 63 -14.75 10.46 -5.56
N VAL A 64 -15.17 9.27 -6.02
CA VAL A 64 -16.12 9.14 -7.15
C VAL A 64 -17.48 9.74 -6.78
N ALA A 65 -18.00 9.44 -5.59
CA ALA A 65 -19.27 10.00 -5.13
C ALA A 65 -19.17 11.53 -4.98
N LEU A 66 -18.07 12.05 -4.45
CA LEU A 66 -17.82 13.48 -4.35
C LEU A 66 -17.74 14.13 -5.74
N LEU A 67 -17.04 13.52 -6.69
CA LEU A 67 -16.91 14.03 -8.06
C LEU A 67 -18.29 14.14 -8.73
N ALA A 68 -19.12 13.10 -8.59
CA ALA A 68 -20.48 13.09 -9.14
C ALA A 68 -21.39 14.16 -8.51
N ALA A 69 -21.14 14.54 -7.26
CA ALA A 69 -21.87 15.58 -6.56
C ALA A 69 -21.29 17.00 -6.77
N THR A 70 -20.14 17.13 -7.43
CA THR A 70 -19.45 18.42 -7.61
C THR A 70 -19.83 19.02 -8.98
N PRO A 71 -20.43 20.22 -9.05
CA PRO A 71 -20.75 20.87 -10.31
C PRO A 71 -19.50 21.22 -11.13
N SER A 72 -19.67 21.29 -12.46
CA SER A 72 -18.62 21.69 -13.39
C SER A 72 -17.97 23.02 -12.99
N GLY A 73 -16.65 23.00 -12.77
CA GLY A 73 -15.89 24.17 -12.31
C GLY A 73 -14.51 23.79 -11.82
N THR A 74 -13.83 24.72 -11.15
CA THR A 74 -12.48 24.48 -10.59
C THR A 74 -12.50 23.34 -9.56
N ALA A 75 -13.47 23.33 -8.65
CA ALA A 75 -13.62 22.28 -7.64
C ALA A 75 -13.77 20.90 -8.28
N PHE A 76 -14.55 20.77 -9.36
CA PHE A 76 -14.71 19.50 -10.09
C PHE A 76 -13.38 18.95 -10.59
N TRP A 77 -12.55 19.79 -11.22
CA TRP A 77 -11.24 19.35 -11.72
C TRP A 77 -10.25 19.03 -10.62
N LEU A 78 -10.33 19.71 -9.47
CA LEU A 78 -9.53 19.36 -8.29
C LEU A 78 -9.97 18.02 -7.69
N VAL A 79 -11.27 17.73 -7.61
CA VAL A 79 -11.76 16.41 -7.19
C VAL A 79 -11.33 15.33 -8.19
N ALA A 80 -11.41 15.60 -9.50
CA ALA A 80 -10.97 14.67 -10.53
C ALA A 80 -9.46 14.38 -10.42
N LEU A 81 -8.64 15.40 -10.19
CA LEU A 81 -7.21 15.25 -9.93
C LEU A 81 -6.95 14.40 -8.68
N GLY A 82 -7.69 14.67 -7.59
CA GLY A 82 -7.60 13.89 -6.35
C GLY A 82 -7.95 12.42 -6.57
N LEU A 83 -9.02 12.15 -7.30
CA LEU A 83 -9.43 10.80 -7.67
C LEU A 83 -8.35 10.08 -8.51
N ILE A 84 -7.79 10.75 -9.53
CA ILE A 84 -6.73 10.19 -10.36
C ILE A 84 -5.50 9.84 -9.49
N ALA A 85 -5.13 10.72 -8.55
CA ALA A 85 -4.01 10.47 -7.65
C ALA A 85 -4.27 9.28 -6.70
N LEU A 86 -5.49 9.11 -6.17
CA LEU A 86 -5.87 7.94 -5.37
C LEU A 86 -5.82 6.64 -6.20
N VAL A 87 -6.32 6.67 -7.43
CA VAL A 87 -6.27 5.51 -8.35
C VAL A 87 -4.82 5.16 -8.69
N ALA A 88 -3.98 6.16 -8.95
CA ALA A 88 -2.55 5.95 -9.19
C ALA A 88 -1.86 5.37 -7.96
N MET A 89 -2.14 5.87 -6.75
CA MET A 89 -1.62 5.34 -5.49
C MET A 89 -1.98 3.85 -5.35
N HIS A 90 -3.25 3.50 -5.59
CA HIS A 90 -3.73 2.13 -5.51
C HIS A 90 -3.11 1.24 -6.60
N THR A 91 -2.88 1.79 -7.79
CA THR A 91 -2.20 1.07 -8.87
C THR A 91 -0.75 0.73 -8.51
N VAL A 92 -0.02 1.65 -7.86
CA VAL A 92 1.35 1.38 -7.39
C VAL A 92 1.38 0.23 -6.38
N TYR A 93 0.34 0.07 -5.54
CA TYR A 93 0.23 -1.10 -4.67
C TYR A 93 0.26 -2.39 -5.51
N TRP A 94 -0.64 -2.52 -6.47
CA TRP A 94 -0.80 -3.76 -7.23
C TRP A 94 0.38 -4.06 -8.17
N VAL A 95 0.95 -3.04 -8.79
CA VAL A 95 2.02 -3.21 -9.78
C VAL A 95 3.39 -3.40 -9.13
N VAL A 96 3.62 -2.81 -7.95
CA VAL A 96 4.95 -2.80 -7.31
C VAL A 96 4.94 -3.40 -5.91
N THR A 97 4.14 -2.85 -4.99
CA THR A 97 4.18 -3.28 -3.58
C THR A 97 3.74 -4.73 -3.40
N HIS A 98 2.64 -5.14 -4.03
CA HIS A 98 2.07 -6.48 -3.87
C HIS A 98 3.03 -7.57 -4.41
N PRO A 99 3.62 -7.46 -5.62
CA PRO A 99 4.64 -8.41 -6.07
C PRO A 99 5.84 -8.52 -5.13
N VAL A 100 6.31 -7.40 -4.57
CA VAL A 100 7.39 -7.44 -3.58
C VAL A 100 6.93 -8.13 -2.29
N ASN A 101 5.73 -7.84 -1.80
CA ASN A 101 5.15 -8.49 -0.62
C ASN A 101 4.99 -10.00 -0.82
N THR A 102 4.52 -10.46 -1.98
CA THR A 102 4.40 -11.91 -2.25
C THR A 102 5.75 -12.61 -2.18
N THR A 103 6.83 -11.94 -2.60
CA THR A 103 8.21 -12.47 -2.48
C THR A 103 8.68 -12.43 -1.03
N TRP A 104 8.40 -11.33 -0.33
CA TRP A 104 8.81 -11.10 1.06
C TRP A 104 8.16 -12.07 2.05
N LEU A 105 6.91 -12.44 1.79
CA LEU A 105 6.09 -13.27 2.66
C LEU A 105 6.18 -14.77 2.37
N ARG A 106 6.98 -15.20 1.37
CA ARG A 106 7.20 -16.62 1.11
C ARG A 106 7.79 -17.29 2.35
N GLY A 107 7.23 -18.44 2.73
CA GLY A 107 7.67 -19.19 3.91
C GLY A 107 7.28 -18.58 5.27
N GLN A 108 6.57 -17.44 5.30
CA GLN A 108 6.02 -16.90 6.55
C GLN A 108 4.70 -17.61 6.92
N LYS A 109 4.46 -17.80 8.23
CA LYS A 109 3.18 -18.33 8.73
C LYS A 109 2.12 -17.24 8.65
N LEU A 110 1.31 -17.26 7.60
CA LEU A 110 0.14 -16.40 7.42
C LEU A 110 -1.14 -17.15 7.84
N GLY A 111 -2.17 -16.42 8.28
CA GLY A 111 -3.53 -16.95 8.36
C GLY A 111 -4.07 -17.29 6.97
N SER A 112 -5.15 -18.10 6.87
CA SER A 112 -5.61 -18.62 5.56
C SER A 112 -5.94 -17.52 4.55
N ALA A 113 -6.61 -16.45 4.99
CA ALA A 113 -6.93 -15.31 4.13
C ALA A 113 -5.67 -14.61 3.58
N GLY A 114 -4.65 -14.42 4.42
CA GLY A 114 -3.37 -13.84 4.00
C GLY A 114 -2.60 -14.74 3.05
N ALA A 115 -2.60 -16.06 3.31
CA ALA A 115 -1.92 -17.04 2.46
C ALA A 115 -2.51 -17.08 1.05
N THR A 116 -3.84 -17.05 0.93
CA THR A 116 -4.53 -16.95 -0.36
C THR A 116 -4.24 -15.62 -1.06
N PHE A 117 -4.34 -14.50 -0.34
CA PHE A 117 -4.16 -13.15 -0.90
C PHE A 117 -2.75 -12.91 -1.46
N PHE A 118 -1.72 -13.48 -0.82
CA PHE A 118 -0.33 -13.36 -1.25
C PHE A 118 0.16 -14.56 -2.10
N GLY A 119 -0.72 -15.53 -2.40
CA GLY A 119 -0.37 -16.71 -3.19
C GLY A 119 0.68 -17.61 -2.55
N THR A 120 0.76 -17.66 -1.21
CA THR A 120 1.74 -18.49 -0.48
C THR A 120 1.25 -19.91 -0.23
N THR A 121 0.08 -20.29 -0.75
CA THR A 121 -0.44 -21.66 -0.72
C THR A 121 0.27 -22.53 -1.77
N GLY A 122 1.46 -23.00 -1.43
CA GLY A 122 2.15 -24.10 -2.11
C GLY A 122 2.56 -25.16 -1.09
N SER A 123 2.15 -26.41 -1.31
CA SER A 123 2.50 -27.64 -0.56
C SER A 123 1.93 -27.85 0.86
N ALA A 124 0.60 -27.85 1.00
CA ALA A 124 -0.06 -28.62 2.06
C ALA A 124 -0.76 -29.84 1.43
N GLY A 125 0.02 -30.84 1.00
CA GLY A 125 -0.51 -32.09 0.47
C GLY A 125 0.55 -33.01 -0.16
N ALA A 126 0.84 -34.11 0.54
CA ALA A 126 1.48 -35.36 0.08
C ALA A 126 2.99 -35.39 -0.23
N GLY A 127 3.77 -35.86 0.76
CA GLY A 127 4.78 -36.93 0.64
C GLY A 127 6.06 -36.70 -0.17
N GLY A 128 7.23 -36.86 0.48
CA GLY A 128 8.45 -37.33 -0.19
C GLY A 128 9.72 -36.48 -0.01
N THR A 129 10.50 -36.87 1.01
CA THR A 129 11.98 -36.88 1.13
C THR A 129 12.89 -36.07 0.19
N ARG A 130 13.89 -35.44 0.84
CA ARG A 130 15.30 -35.21 0.42
C ARG A 130 15.52 -34.36 -0.85
N GLY A 131 16.04 -33.14 -0.64
CA GLY A 131 16.77 -32.43 -1.70
C GLY A 131 16.85 -30.90 -1.63
N ALA A 132 16.22 -30.23 -0.66
CA ALA A 132 16.09 -28.76 -0.71
C ALA A 132 17.27 -27.95 -0.11
N ALA A 133 18.30 -28.58 0.47
CA ALA A 133 19.36 -27.83 1.16
C ALA A 133 20.40 -27.16 0.23
N ALA A 134 20.33 -27.39 -1.09
CA ALA A 134 21.32 -26.88 -2.04
C ALA A 134 20.86 -25.68 -2.88
N ASN A 135 19.54 -25.39 -2.93
CA ASN A 135 18.99 -24.30 -3.75
C ASN A 135 18.55 -23.07 -2.94
N ASP A 136 18.54 -23.16 -1.60
CA ASP A 136 18.12 -22.08 -0.72
C ASP A 136 19.19 -20.97 -0.57
N ALA A 137 20.46 -21.30 -0.82
CA ALA A 137 21.57 -20.35 -0.75
C ALA A 137 21.57 -19.36 -1.93
N ASP A 138 21.10 -19.79 -3.11
CA ASP A 138 21.00 -18.92 -4.30
C ASP A 138 19.69 -18.11 -4.31
N ALA A 139 18.63 -18.62 -3.68
CA ALA A 139 17.38 -17.87 -3.47
C ALA A 139 17.50 -16.82 -2.34
N ALA A 140 18.42 -17.01 -1.40
CA ALA A 140 18.86 -15.99 -0.45
C ALA A 140 19.64 -14.83 -1.12
N GLY A 141 20.02 -14.99 -2.40
CA GLY A 141 20.80 -14.06 -3.21
C GLY A 141 20.01 -13.16 -4.16
N SER A 142 18.66 -13.14 -4.14
CA SER A 142 17.92 -12.10 -4.87
C SER A 142 18.07 -10.75 -4.16
N ASP A 143 19.19 -10.07 -4.41
CA ASP A 143 19.61 -8.77 -3.87
C ASP A 143 18.58 -8.13 -2.92
N TRP A 144 18.59 -8.54 -1.65
CA TRP A 144 17.59 -8.12 -0.66
C TRP A 144 17.52 -6.59 -0.57
N THR A 145 18.65 -5.93 -0.85
CA THR A 145 18.78 -4.49 -0.93
C THR A 145 17.92 -3.93 -2.06
N LEU A 146 17.96 -4.53 -3.25
CA LEU A 146 17.10 -4.17 -4.37
C LEU A 146 15.62 -4.37 -4.04
N LEU A 147 15.25 -5.49 -3.40
CA LEU A 147 13.86 -5.72 -2.98
C LEU A 147 13.41 -4.69 -1.95
N ARG A 148 14.22 -4.42 -0.93
CA ARG A 148 13.98 -3.35 0.05
C ARG A 148 13.80 -2.01 -0.65
N GLU A 149 14.71 -1.64 -1.55
CA GLU A 149 14.64 -0.35 -2.23
C GLU A 149 13.41 -0.20 -3.12
N ARG A 150 13.01 -1.26 -3.82
CA ARG A 150 11.77 -1.27 -4.61
C ARG A 150 10.56 -1.08 -3.70
N TRP A 151 10.52 -1.81 -2.58
CA TRP A 151 9.44 -1.70 -1.60
C TRP A 151 9.36 -0.32 -0.96
N GLU A 152 10.50 0.24 -0.51
CA GLU A 152 10.55 1.55 0.13
C GLU A 152 10.21 2.68 -0.85
N ARG A 153 10.69 2.60 -2.09
CA ARG A 153 10.35 3.60 -3.13
C ARG A 153 8.88 3.55 -3.51
N SER A 154 8.25 2.37 -3.55
CA SER A 154 6.83 2.28 -3.87
C SER A 154 5.96 2.90 -2.78
N HIS A 155 6.34 2.77 -1.51
CA HIS A 155 5.65 3.45 -0.41
C HIS A 155 5.85 4.95 -0.43
N LEU A 156 7.07 5.43 -0.75
CA LEU A 156 7.31 6.86 -0.94
C LEU A 156 6.46 7.44 -2.09
N ALA A 157 6.40 6.74 -3.24
CA ALA A 157 5.57 7.16 -4.36
C ALA A 157 4.08 7.21 -3.97
N ARG A 158 3.60 6.20 -3.25
CA ARG A 158 2.22 6.16 -2.74
C ARG A 158 1.94 7.26 -1.73
N ALA A 159 2.87 7.57 -0.85
CA ALA A 159 2.74 8.69 0.09
C ALA A 159 2.62 10.03 -0.65
N ALA A 160 3.43 10.24 -1.69
CA ALA A 160 3.36 11.45 -2.50
C ALA A 160 2.02 11.56 -3.26
N LEU A 161 1.55 10.47 -3.86
CA LEU A 161 0.26 10.42 -4.57
C LEU A 161 -0.92 10.63 -3.61
N GLY A 162 -0.94 9.95 -2.46
CA GLY A 162 -1.97 10.11 -1.45
C GLY A 162 -1.98 11.53 -0.85
N ALA A 163 -0.81 12.13 -0.64
CA ALA A 163 -0.72 13.52 -0.18
C ALA A 163 -1.23 14.51 -1.24
N ALA A 164 -0.86 14.31 -2.51
CA ALA A 164 -1.39 15.11 -3.61
C ALA A 164 -2.92 14.98 -3.72
N ALA A 165 -3.45 13.76 -3.55
CA ALA A 165 -4.89 13.55 -3.51
C ALA A 165 -5.56 14.31 -2.37
N LEU A 166 -5.05 14.16 -1.15
CA LEU A 166 -5.61 14.81 0.03
C LEU A 166 -5.57 16.34 -0.10
N VAL A 167 -4.47 16.90 -0.61
CA VAL A 167 -4.33 18.35 -0.84
C VAL A 167 -5.32 18.83 -1.91
N ALA A 168 -5.41 18.13 -3.05
CA ALA A 168 -6.35 18.51 -4.11
C ALA A 168 -7.80 18.49 -3.61
N LEU A 169 -8.19 17.45 -2.87
CA LEU A 169 -9.52 17.36 -2.28
C LEU A 169 -9.75 18.44 -1.21
N ALA A 170 -8.77 18.73 -0.36
CA ALA A 170 -8.88 19.78 0.65
C ALA A 170 -9.09 21.17 0.03
N ILE A 171 -8.34 21.48 -1.03
CA ILE A 171 -8.53 22.73 -1.78
C ILE A 171 -9.91 22.74 -2.44
N ALA A 172 -10.32 21.64 -3.09
CA ALA A 172 -11.60 21.55 -3.77
C ALA A 172 -12.79 21.87 -2.85
N VAL A 173 -12.76 21.39 -1.60
CA VAL A 173 -13.85 21.64 -0.64
C VAL A 173 -13.76 23.00 0.04
N SER A 174 -12.60 23.67 -0.03
CA SER A 174 -12.42 25.03 0.47
C SER A 174 -12.60 26.10 -0.61
N THR A 175 -12.84 25.71 -1.86
CA THR A 175 -13.16 26.65 -2.94
C THR A 175 -14.68 26.70 -3.08
N ASP A 176 -15.28 27.81 -2.68
CA ASP A 176 -16.70 28.11 -2.90
C ASP A 176 -17.03 28.30 -4.40
#